data_AF-X1KPE7-F1
#
_entry.id   AF-X1KPE7-F1
#
_cell.length_a   1.000
_cell.length_b   1.000
_cell.length_c   1.000
_cell.angle_alpha   90.00
_cell.angle_beta   90.00
_cell.angle_gamma   90.00
#
_symmetry.space_group_name_H-M   'P 1'
#
loop_
_entity.id
_entity.type
_entity.pdbx_description
1 polymer ?
#
loop_
_entity_poly.entity_id
_entity_poly.type
_entity_poly.pdbx_seq_one_letter_code
_entity_poly.pdbx_strand_id
1 'polypeptide(L)'
;MNYDMKRKDAIIREFSLKKKKILTSDDLRAVCDKYGFDFGRTKIGLMNKGHLLTIFRGIYYLRDFNEKKTGVIKYSTDELLSEGLRLKGVGNWYFGLNTALKRMNLTHEIFAVDYVLNERFNRVKPMKILGSNFLFVKIKPSLFSFGIEKTSMLF
;
A
#
# COMPACT_ATOMS: atom_id res chain seq x y z
N MET A 1 -21.80 -17.53 19.07
CA MET A 1 -20.68 -16.98 18.27
C MET A 1 -21.22 -16.48 16.93
N ASN A 2 -21.15 -15.16 16.69
CA ASN A 2 -21.85 -14.48 15.60
C ASN A 2 -21.26 -14.84 14.22
N TYR A 3 -22.10 -15.04 13.18
CA TYR A 3 -21.68 -15.54 11.86
C TYR A 3 -20.61 -14.64 11.19
N ASP A 4 -20.67 -13.33 11.45
CA ASP A 4 -19.72 -12.33 10.95
C ASP A 4 -18.32 -12.42 11.60
N MET A 5 -18.21 -13.04 12.79
CA MET A 5 -16.90 -13.32 13.42
C MET A 5 -16.20 -14.47 12.70
N LYS A 6 -16.91 -15.59 12.47
CA LYS A 6 -16.36 -16.78 11.78
C LYS A 6 -15.80 -16.45 10.40
N ARG A 7 -16.46 -15.55 9.66
CA ARG A 7 -16.03 -15.12 8.33
C ARG A 7 -14.68 -14.41 8.34
N LYS A 8 -14.50 -13.43 9.24
CA LYS A 8 -13.26 -12.63 9.33
C LYS A 8 -12.09 -13.50 9.77
N ASP A 9 -12.32 -14.36 10.76
CA ASP A 9 -11.33 -15.30 11.26
C ASP A 9 -10.84 -16.22 10.13
N ALA A 10 -11.76 -16.72 9.29
CA ALA A 10 -11.42 -17.55 8.14
C ALA A 10 -10.54 -16.80 7.13
N ILE A 11 -10.90 -15.57 6.74
CA ILE A 11 -10.10 -14.75 5.81
C ILE A 11 -8.69 -14.49 6.38
N ILE A 12 -8.62 -14.02 7.64
CA ILE A 12 -7.33 -13.68 8.28
C ILE A 12 -6.45 -14.91 8.41
N ARG A 13 -7.03 -16.07 8.74
CA ARG A 13 -6.29 -17.33 8.86
C ARG A 13 -5.77 -17.81 7.51
N GLU A 14 -6.59 -17.80 6.46
CA GLU A 14 -6.19 -18.21 5.10
C GLU A 14 -4.97 -17.41 4.62
N PHE A 15 -5.00 -16.08 4.77
CA PHE A 15 -3.89 -15.22 4.32
C PHE A 15 -2.67 -15.27 5.24
N SER A 16 -2.87 -15.50 6.54
CA SER A 16 -1.76 -15.75 7.48
C SER A 16 -1.00 -17.02 7.12
N LEU A 17 -1.70 -18.11 6.76
CA LEU A 17 -1.08 -19.37 6.32
C LEU A 17 -0.28 -19.19 5.03
N LYS A 18 -0.80 -18.38 4.10
CA LYS A 18 -0.09 -18.01 2.86
C LYS A 18 1.04 -17.00 3.06
N LYS A 19 1.24 -16.50 4.29
CA LYS A 19 2.17 -15.41 4.64
C LYS A 19 1.99 -14.16 3.77
N LYS A 20 0.76 -13.93 3.27
CA LYS A 20 0.43 -12.85 2.34
C LYS A 20 -0.39 -11.77 3.04
N LYS A 21 0.20 -10.60 3.24
CA LYS A 21 -0.44 -9.46 3.94
C LYS A 21 -0.96 -8.37 3.01
N ILE A 22 -0.37 -8.25 1.82
CA ILE A 22 -0.78 -7.27 0.80
C ILE A 22 -1.59 -8.01 -0.25
N LEU A 23 -2.83 -7.57 -0.43
CA LEU A 23 -3.88 -8.27 -1.17
C LEU A 23 -4.42 -7.40 -2.29
N THR A 24 -4.67 -8.00 -3.45
CA THR A 24 -5.52 -7.40 -4.47
C THR A 24 -7.00 -7.69 -4.18
N SER A 25 -7.90 -7.06 -4.94
CA SER A 25 -9.33 -7.43 -4.90
C SER A 25 -9.56 -8.84 -5.39
N ASP A 26 -8.74 -9.32 -6.32
CA ASP A 26 -8.85 -10.67 -6.87
C ASP A 26 -8.37 -11.71 -5.86
N ASP A 27 -7.32 -11.42 -5.10
CA ASP A 27 -6.89 -12.27 -3.98
C ASP A 27 -8.04 -12.47 -2.98
N LEU A 28 -8.67 -11.36 -2.56
CA LEU A 28 -9.76 -11.41 -1.60
C LEU A 28 -11.00 -12.10 -2.18
N ARG A 29 -11.30 -11.86 -3.46
CA ARG A 29 -12.41 -12.49 -4.17
C ARG A 29 -12.22 -14.01 -4.26
N ALA A 30 -11.04 -14.48 -4.65
CA ALA A 30 -10.75 -15.90 -4.73
C ALA A 30 -10.98 -16.63 -3.39
N VAL A 31 -10.63 -15.99 -2.27
CA VAL A 31 -10.92 -16.55 -0.94
C VAL A 31 -12.42 -16.48 -0.61
N CYS A 32 -13.10 -15.39 -0.95
CA CYS A 32 -14.55 -15.30 -0.76
C CYS A 32 -15.28 -16.41 -1.53
N ASP A 33 -14.92 -16.64 -2.79
CA ASP A 33 -15.53 -17.66 -3.65
C ASP A 33 -15.27 -19.06 -3.08
N LYS A 34 -14.03 -19.35 -2.64
CA LYS A 34 -13.66 -20.62 -1.97
C LYS A 34 -14.55 -20.96 -0.78
N TYR A 35 -14.96 -19.97 0.00
CA TYR A 35 -15.76 -20.16 1.22
C TYR A 35 -17.24 -19.79 1.07
N GLY A 36 -17.70 -19.45 -0.15
CA GLY A 36 -19.08 -19.02 -0.39
C GLY A 36 -19.46 -17.71 0.32
N PHE A 37 -18.50 -16.82 0.55
CA PHE A 37 -18.75 -15.52 1.18
C PHE A 37 -19.08 -14.46 0.14
N ASP A 38 -20.04 -13.58 0.45
CA ASP A 38 -20.27 -12.39 -0.37
C ASP A 38 -19.08 -11.42 -0.31
N PHE A 39 -18.46 -11.15 -1.46
CA PHE A 39 -17.26 -10.32 -1.56
C PHE A 39 -17.49 -8.89 -1.03
N GLY A 40 -18.59 -8.25 -1.42
CA GLY A 40 -18.88 -6.85 -1.07
C GLY A 40 -19.02 -6.66 0.44
N ARG A 41 -19.87 -7.48 1.06
CA ARG A 41 -20.11 -7.49 2.50
C ARG A 41 -18.87 -7.88 3.28
N THR A 42 -18.07 -8.84 2.79
CA THR A 42 -16.82 -9.25 3.44
C THR A 42 -15.80 -8.13 3.43
N LYS A 43 -15.58 -7.50 2.27
CA LYS A 43 -14.67 -6.37 2.13
C LYS A 43 -15.08 -5.21 3.04
N ILE A 44 -16.35 -4.79 3.00
CA ILE A 44 -16.86 -3.71 3.84
C ILE A 44 -16.73 -4.07 5.32
N GLY A 45 -17.07 -5.31 5.71
CA GLY A 45 -16.95 -5.79 7.09
C GLY A 45 -15.50 -5.76 7.60
N LEU A 46 -14.53 -6.17 6.79
CA LEU A 46 -13.12 -6.10 7.15
C LEU A 46 -12.59 -4.67 7.22
N MET A 47 -13.02 -3.78 6.30
CA MET A 47 -12.64 -2.37 6.32
C MET A 47 -13.19 -1.66 7.56
N ASN A 48 -14.49 -1.81 7.84
CA ASN A 48 -15.15 -1.17 8.99
C ASN A 48 -14.59 -1.64 10.33
N LYS A 49 -14.12 -2.89 10.41
CA LYS A 49 -13.45 -3.42 11.61
C LYS A 49 -11.96 -3.12 11.65
N GLY A 50 -11.43 -2.44 10.63
CA GLY A 50 -10.04 -2.04 10.52
C GLY A 50 -9.09 -3.15 10.08
N HIS A 51 -9.54 -4.36 9.79
CA HIS A 51 -8.65 -5.42 9.33
C HIS A 51 -8.12 -5.16 7.92
N LEU A 52 -8.92 -4.54 7.05
CA LEU A 52 -8.52 -4.24 5.67
C LEU A 52 -8.25 -2.74 5.52
N LEU A 53 -6.98 -2.38 5.39
CA LEU A 53 -6.54 -1.00 5.15
C LEU A 53 -6.28 -0.79 3.66
N THR A 54 -6.78 0.30 3.10
CA THR A 54 -6.58 0.58 1.67
C THR A 54 -5.21 1.19 1.44
N ILE A 55 -4.42 0.60 0.53
CA ILE A 55 -3.18 1.20 0.01
C ILE A 55 -3.53 1.97 -1.27
N PHE A 56 -4.11 1.27 -2.25
CA PHE A 56 -4.69 1.85 -3.45
C PHE A 56 -6.07 1.26 -3.69
N ARG A 57 -6.90 1.90 -4.53
CA ARG A 57 -8.15 1.25 -4.96
C ARG A 57 -7.82 -0.10 -5.60
N GLY A 58 -8.31 -1.16 -4.95
CA GLY A 58 -8.09 -2.53 -5.37
C GLY A 58 -6.92 -3.25 -4.70
N ILE A 59 -6.11 -2.56 -3.89
CA ILE A 59 -4.91 -3.10 -3.21
C ILE A 59 -4.97 -2.71 -1.73
N TYR A 60 -4.82 -3.71 -0.86
CA TYR A 60 -5.07 -3.56 0.57
C TYR A 60 -3.98 -4.21 1.40
N TYR A 61 -3.81 -3.69 2.62
CA TYR A 61 -3.09 -4.34 3.70
C TYR A 61 -4.07 -5.05 4.63
N LEU A 62 -3.85 -6.33 4.91
CA LEU A 62 -4.65 -7.11 5.85
C LEU A 62 -3.94 -7.22 7.21
N ARG A 63 -4.47 -6.51 8.20
CA ARG A 63 -4.08 -6.62 9.60
C ARG A 63 -4.62 -7.91 10.21
N ASP A 64 -3.73 -8.67 10.86
CA ASP A 64 -4.18 -9.73 11.77
C ASP A 64 -4.72 -9.17 13.08
N PHE A 65 -5.14 -10.07 13.99
CA PHE A 65 -5.68 -9.68 15.29
C PHE A 65 -4.66 -8.97 16.17
N ASN A 66 -3.38 -9.34 16.12
CA ASN A 66 -2.34 -8.73 16.92
C ASN A 66 -2.06 -7.31 16.43
N GLU A 67 -1.83 -7.14 15.11
CA GLU A 67 -1.60 -5.83 14.50
C GLU A 67 -2.79 -4.87 14.69
N LYS A 68 -4.01 -5.41 14.70
CA LYS A 68 -5.22 -4.62 14.99
C LYS A 68 -5.31 -4.24 16.46
N LYS A 69 -4.80 -5.06 17.38
CA LYS A 69 -4.78 -4.79 18.83
C LYS A 69 -3.69 -3.79 19.20
N THR A 70 -2.48 -3.95 18.65
CA THR A 70 -1.30 -3.12 18.98
C THR A 70 -1.22 -1.86 18.13
N GLY A 71 -1.82 -1.85 16.94
CA GLY A 71 -1.65 -0.79 15.94
C GLY A 71 -0.32 -0.86 15.19
N VAL A 72 0.61 -1.71 15.64
CA VAL A 72 1.91 -1.95 14.98
C VAL A 72 1.69 -2.93 13.85
N ILE A 73 2.08 -2.55 12.64
CA ILE A 73 1.97 -3.40 11.46
C ILE A 73 3.36 -3.82 10.98
N LYS A 74 3.42 -4.88 10.18
CA LYS A 74 4.67 -5.45 9.67
C LYS A 74 5.47 -4.51 8.76
N TYR A 75 4.81 -3.69 7.95
CA TYR A 75 5.45 -2.87 6.92
C TYR A 75 5.35 -1.39 7.25
N SER A 76 6.41 -0.64 6.94
CA SER A 76 6.37 0.81 6.92
C SER A 76 5.43 1.33 5.83
N THR A 77 5.05 2.61 5.95
CA THR A 77 4.25 3.29 4.94
C THR A 77 4.94 3.29 3.57
N ASP A 78 6.26 3.45 3.52
CA ASP A 78 7.02 3.52 2.27
C ASP A 78 7.12 2.16 1.59
N GLU A 79 7.25 1.06 2.37
CA GLU A 79 7.19 -0.31 1.83
C GLU A 79 5.82 -0.61 1.23
N LEU A 80 4.74 -0.17 1.88
CA LEU A 80 3.38 -0.36 1.36
C LEU A 80 3.09 0.48 0.13
N LEU A 81 3.62 1.71 0.08
CA LEU A 81 3.59 2.55 -1.11
C LEU A 81 4.29 1.84 -2.27
N SER A 82 5.53 1.39 -2.04
CA SER A 82 6.37 0.72 -3.05
C SER A 82 5.69 -0.52 -3.61
N GLU A 83 5.23 -1.42 -2.74
CA GLU A 83 4.55 -2.65 -3.16
C GLU A 83 3.21 -2.35 -3.85
N GLY A 84 2.47 -1.35 -3.36
CA GLY A 84 1.24 -0.91 -3.99
C GLY A 84 1.46 -0.35 -5.40
N LEU A 85 2.53 0.41 -5.63
CA LEU A 85 2.92 0.92 -6.95
C LEU A 85 3.32 -0.22 -7.88
N ARG A 86 4.10 -1.19 -7.38
CA ARG A 86 4.47 -2.40 -8.11
C ARG A 86 3.24 -3.18 -8.57
N LEU A 87 2.26 -3.40 -7.68
CA LEU A 87 0.99 -4.06 -8.00
C LEU A 87 0.09 -3.24 -8.93
N LYS A 88 0.25 -1.91 -8.96
CA LYS A 88 -0.36 -1.03 -9.99
C LYS A 88 0.38 -1.08 -11.33
N GLY A 89 1.48 -1.83 -11.41
CA GLY A 89 2.34 -1.96 -12.57
C GLY A 89 3.24 -0.75 -12.81
N VAL A 90 3.36 0.19 -11.87
CA VAL A 90 4.27 1.33 -12.02
C VAL A 90 5.71 0.81 -11.94
N GLY A 91 6.46 0.91 -13.04
CA GLY A 91 7.85 0.47 -13.09
C GLY A 91 8.78 1.54 -12.54
N ASN A 92 8.69 2.75 -13.09
CA ASN A 92 9.52 3.87 -12.69
C ASN A 92 8.75 4.86 -11.80
N TRP A 93 9.29 5.10 -10.61
CA TRP A 93 8.81 6.09 -9.66
C TRP A 93 9.93 6.54 -8.71
N TYR A 94 9.84 7.77 -8.20
CA TYR A 94 10.73 8.32 -7.18
C TYR A 94 9.96 9.18 -6.19
N PHE A 95 10.53 9.41 -5.01
CA PHE A 95 10.07 10.49 -4.16
C PHE A 95 10.41 11.85 -4.79
N GLY A 96 9.49 12.82 -4.67
CA GLY A 96 9.78 14.20 -5.02
C GLY A 96 10.81 14.81 -4.06
N LEU A 97 11.46 15.91 -4.47
CA LEU A 97 12.59 16.52 -3.75
C LEU A 97 12.34 16.66 -2.24
N ASN A 98 11.26 17.33 -1.85
CA ASN A 98 10.96 17.58 -0.43
C ASN A 98 10.79 16.29 0.38
N THR A 99 10.18 15.27 -0.23
CA THR A 99 10.02 13.96 0.41
C THR A 99 11.34 13.22 0.51
N ALA A 100 12.16 13.26 -0.54
CA ALA A 100 13.50 12.66 -0.52
C ALA A 100 14.37 13.30 0.57
N LEU A 101 14.44 14.64 0.62
CA LEU A 101 15.19 15.38 1.64
C LEU A 101 14.71 15.03 3.06
N LYS A 102 13.39 15.00 3.27
CA LYS A 102 12.79 14.59 4.55
C LYS A 102 13.18 13.16 4.94
N ARG A 103 13.10 12.19 4.02
CA ARG A 103 13.45 10.79 4.30
C ARG A 103 14.95 10.58 4.54
N MET A 104 15.78 11.42 3.94
CA MET A 104 17.23 11.42 4.14
C MET A 104 17.67 12.23 5.37
N ASN A 105 16.73 12.78 6.15
CA ASN A 105 17.02 13.70 7.27
C ASN A 105 17.91 14.89 6.88
N LEU A 106 17.78 15.38 5.65
CA LEU A 106 18.54 16.52 5.12
C LEU A 106 17.82 17.87 5.28
N THR A 107 16.69 17.88 5.98
CA THR A 107 15.91 19.09 6.24
C THR A 107 15.19 18.99 7.58
N HIS A 108 15.03 20.12 8.25
CA HIS A 108 14.19 20.26 9.45
C HIS A 108 12.76 20.72 9.14
N GLU A 109 12.45 20.95 7.86
CA GLU A 109 11.12 21.36 7.42
C GLU A 109 10.11 20.21 7.56
N ILE A 110 8.91 20.55 8.05
CA ILE A 110 7.81 19.61 8.19
C ILE A 110 6.88 19.74 6.98
N PHE A 111 6.95 18.76 6.07
CA PHE A 111 6.02 18.66 4.95
C PHE A 111 4.79 17.81 5.30
N ALA A 112 3.61 18.41 5.12
CA ALA A 112 2.31 17.75 5.36
C ALA A 112 1.89 16.75 4.27
N VAL A 113 2.52 16.83 3.09
CA VAL A 113 2.26 15.99 1.93
C VAL A 113 3.59 15.48 1.38
N ASP A 114 3.69 14.17 1.24
CA ASP A 114 4.80 13.52 0.56
C ASP A 114 4.47 13.40 -0.95
N TYR A 115 5.43 13.69 -1.83
CA TYR A 115 5.27 13.65 -3.27
C TYR A 115 5.87 12.38 -3.85
N VAL A 116 5.14 11.76 -4.78
CA VAL A 116 5.57 10.57 -5.51
C VAL A 116 5.51 10.87 -7.01
N LEU A 117 6.68 10.99 -7.63
CA LEU A 117 6.81 11.11 -9.07
C LEU A 117 6.70 9.72 -9.68
N ASN A 118 5.89 9.56 -10.72
CA ASN A 118 5.71 8.25 -11.38
C ASN A 118 5.43 8.42 -12.87
N GLU A 119 5.65 7.37 -13.66
CA GLU A 119 5.48 7.43 -15.11
C GLU A 119 4.04 7.17 -15.59
N ARG A 120 3.13 6.71 -14.71
CA ARG A 120 1.83 6.18 -15.14
C ARG A 120 0.67 7.15 -14.96
N PHE A 121 0.52 7.72 -13.77
CA PHE A 121 -0.71 8.43 -13.39
C PHE A 121 -0.45 9.68 -12.55
N ASN A 122 -1.40 10.61 -12.61
CA ASN A 122 -1.44 11.81 -11.79
C ASN A 122 -2.64 11.74 -10.85
N ARG A 123 -2.55 12.41 -9.69
CA ARG A 123 -3.70 12.64 -8.81
C ARG A 123 -3.84 14.13 -8.54
N VAL A 124 -5.09 14.63 -8.57
CA VAL A 124 -5.41 16.03 -8.24
C VAL A 124 -5.37 16.27 -6.73
N LYS A 125 -5.66 15.24 -5.92
CA LYS A 125 -5.72 15.34 -4.46
C LYS A 125 -4.82 14.29 -3.81
N PRO A 126 -4.17 14.64 -2.67
CA PRO A 126 -3.43 13.67 -1.88
C PRO A 126 -4.31 12.49 -1.47
N MET A 127 -3.71 11.32 -1.33
CA MET A 127 -4.36 10.15 -0.75
C MET A 127 -3.60 9.69 0.47
N LYS A 128 -4.34 9.23 1.48
CA LYS A 128 -3.75 8.77 2.73
C LYS A 128 -3.37 7.29 2.62
N ILE A 129 -2.13 6.97 2.95
CA ILE A 129 -1.64 5.60 3.17
C ILE A 129 -1.09 5.59 4.59
N LEU A 130 -1.73 4.80 5.48
CA LEU A 130 -1.35 4.67 6.90
C LEU A 130 -1.04 6.00 7.61
N GLY A 131 -1.93 6.97 7.46
CA GLY A 131 -1.78 8.27 8.13
C GLY A 131 -0.92 9.27 7.38
N SER A 132 -0.08 8.85 6.43
CA SER A 132 0.73 9.77 5.61
C SER A 132 -0.03 10.17 4.34
N ASN A 133 0.03 11.45 3.96
CA ASN A 133 -0.60 11.95 2.75
C ASN A 133 0.40 11.91 1.58
N PHE A 134 0.02 11.24 0.49
CA PHE A 134 0.82 11.17 -0.72
C PHE A 134 0.12 11.84 -1.91
N LEU A 135 0.82 12.74 -2.59
CA LEU A 135 0.40 13.29 -3.88
C LEU A 135 1.21 12.66 -5.01
N PHE A 136 0.52 12.14 -6.01
CA PHE A 136 1.14 11.40 -7.11
C PHE A 136 1.19 12.30 -8.34
N VAL A 137 2.39 12.57 -8.83
CA VAL A 137 2.63 13.43 -9.99
C VAL A 137 3.14 12.58 -11.14
N LYS A 138 2.48 12.68 -12.29
CA LYS A 138 2.96 12.02 -13.51
C LYS A 138 4.08 12.84 -14.13
N ILE A 139 5.22 12.22 -14.41
CA ILE A 139 6.31 12.84 -15.18
C ILE A 139 6.61 12.03 -16.44
N LYS A 140 7.30 12.65 -17.41
CA LYS A 140 7.70 11.98 -18.65
C LYS A 140 8.69 10.85 -18.33
N PRO A 141 8.56 9.66 -18.95
CA PRO A 141 9.50 8.55 -18.75
C PRO A 141 10.97 8.93 -18.97
N SER A 142 11.25 9.80 -19.95
CA SER A 142 12.60 10.29 -20.25
C SER A 142 13.28 11.07 -19.11
N LEU A 143 12.51 11.55 -18.13
CA LEU A 143 13.05 12.25 -16.97
C LEU A 143 13.53 11.30 -15.87
N PHE A 144 13.16 10.01 -15.92
CA PHE A 144 13.62 9.04 -14.92
C PHE A 144 15.11 8.69 -15.06
N SER A 145 15.69 8.89 -16.24
CA SER A 145 17.13 8.72 -16.49
C SER A 145 17.90 10.05 -16.48
N PHE A 146 17.22 11.17 -16.29
CA PHE A 146 17.84 12.49 -16.37
C PHE A 146 18.74 12.72 -15.16
N GLY A 147 20.01 13.07 -15.39
CA GLY A 147 20.98 13.37 -14.33
C GLY A 147 21.45 12.15 -13.52
N ILE A 148 21.05 10.93 -13.89
CA ILE A 148 21.59 9.70 -13.29
C ILE A 148 22.85 9.31 -14.06
N GLU A 149 24.01 9.57 -13.48
CA GLU A 149 25.25 8.97 -13.95
C GLU A 149 25.34 7.52 -13.46
N LYS A 150 25.42 6.57 -14.39
CA LYS A 150 25.71 5.18 -14.04
C LYS A 150 27.17 5.07 -13.64
N THR A 151 27.45 5.09 -12.35
CA THR A 151 28.76 4.64 -11.85
C THR A 151 28.84 3.13 -12.03
N SER A 152 29.68 2.67 -12.96
CA SER A 152 30.14 1.30 -12.99
C SER A 152 31.07 1.08 -11.79
N MET A 153 30.51 0.65 -10.65
CA MET A 153 31.36 0.02 -9.64
C MET A 153 31.73 -1.36 -10.18
N LEU A 154 32.95 -1.46 -10.72
CA LEU A 154 33.65 -2.73 -10.88
C LEU A 154 33.95 -3.23 -9.46
N PHE A 155 33.22 -4.25 -9.02
CA PHE A 155 33.66 -5.14 -7.95
C PHE A 155 34.32 -6.35 -8.60
#